data_AF-A0A7W9H6F1-F1
#
_entry.id   AF-A0A7W9H6F1-F1
#
_cell.length_a   1.000
_cell.length_b   1.000
_cell.length_c   1.000
_cell.angle_alpha   90.00
_cell.angle_beta   90.00
_cell.angle_gamma   90.00
#
_symmetry.space_group_name_H-M   'P 1'
#
loop_
_entity.id
_entity.type
_entity.pdbx_description
1 polymer ?
#
loop_
_entity_poly.entity_id
_entity_poly.type
_entity_poly.pdbx_seq_one_letter_code
_entity_poly.pdbx_strand_id
1 'polypeptide(L)'
;MGELEDAVMSRVWKWNRPVTVREVLEDLQKERSIAYTTVMTVLDNLHQKGWVRREAEGRAYRYEAVSTRAAYAASLMNEAWSQSDNPAAALVAFFGMMSEEQRETLRDAVRIVQGPETQKPTGPSELAEPTQRTEPAEPPENPASAQDPGGR
;
A
#
# COMPACT_ATOMS: atom_id res chain seq x y z
N MET A 1 2.35 17.73 -13.98
CA MET A 1 1.22 18.29 -14.75
C MET A 1 1.38 19.80 -14.84
N GLY A 2 0.85 20.44 -15.88
CA GLY A 2 0.74 21.90 -15.94
C GLY A 2 -0.48 22.43 -15.18
N GLU A 3 -0.53 23.74 -14.89
CA GLU A 3 -1.61 24.36 -14.11
C GLU A 3 -3.02 24.05 -14.64
N LEU A 4 -3.20 24.10 -15.96
CA LEU A 4 -4.48 23.83 -16.60
C LEU A 4 -4.83 22.32 -16.59
N GLU A 5 -3.84 21.45 -16.70
CA GLU A 5 -4.03 20.00 -16.57
C GLU A 5 -4.52 19.65 -15.16
N ASP A 6 -3.91 20.25 -14.13
CA ASP A 6 -4.30 20.09 -12.73
C ASP A 6 -5.72 20.63 -12.48
N ALA A 7 -6.05 21.78 -13.08
CA ALA A 7 -7.38 22.36 -12.98
C ALA A 7 -8.44 21.42 -13.58
N VAL A 8 -8.19 20.87 -14.78
CA VAL A 8 -9.06 19.90 -15.45
C VAL A 8 -9.20 18.62 -14.62
N MET A 9 -8.09 17.98 -14.24
CA MET A 9 -8.12 16.74 -13.46
C MET A 9 -8.82 16.91 -12.10
N SER A 10 -8.66 18.08 -11.47
CA SER A 10 -9.38 18.39 -10.22
C SER A 10 -10.90 18.29 -10.40
N ARG A 11 -11.46 18.69 -11.55
CA ARG A 11 -12.90 18.55 -11.85
C ARG A 11 -13.26 17.10 -12.14
N VAL A 12 -12.46 16.42 -12.97
CA VAL A 12 -12.68 15.01 -13.33
C VAL A 12 -12.72 14.15 -12.07
N TRP A 13 -11.76 14.31 -11.15
CA TRP A 13 -11.74 13.61 -9.86
C TRP A 13 -12.91 14.00 -8.96
N LYS A 14 -13.27 15.28 -8.91
CA LYS A 14 -14.39 15.76 -8.07
C LYS A 14 -15.72 15.16 -8.52
N TRP A 15 -15.95 15.04 -9.83
CA TRP A 15 -17.19 14.49 -10.36
C TRP A 15 -17.24 12.96 -10.31
N ASN A 16 -16.09 12.29 -10.32
CA ASN A 16 -15.98 10.83 -10.21
C ASN A 16 -16.91 10.08 -11.18
N ARG A 17 -17.00 10.57 -12.42
CA ARG A 17 -17.78 10.00 -13.53
C ARG A 17 -17.20 10.42 -14.88
N PRO A 18 -17.53 9.73 -15.98
CA PRO A 18 -17.18 10.17 -17.32
C PRO A 18 -17.75 11.57 -17.65
N VAL A 19 -16.89 12.45 -18.19
CA VAL A 19 -17.19 13.86 -18.46
C VAL A 19 -16.85 14.26 -19.88
N THR A 20 -17.58 15.22 -20.42
CA THR A 20 -17.35 15.78 -21.75
C THR A 20 -16.50 17.04 -21.68
N VAL A 21 -15.91 17.43 -22.82
CA VAL A 21 -15.19 18.70 -22.96
C VAL A 21 -16.08 19.90 -22.58
N ARG A 22 -17.38 19.85 -22.93
CA ARG A 22 -18.33 20.92 -22.62
C ARG A 22 -18.55 21.07 -21.12
N GLU A 23 -18.77 19.96 -20.41
CA GLU A 23 -18.96 20.01 -18.94
C GLU A 23 -17.74 20.61 -18.24
N VAL A 24 -16.53 20.19 -18.62
CA VAL A 24 -15.28 20.73 -18.06
C VAL A 24 -15.13 22.22 -18.41
N LEU A 25 -15.44 22.61 -19.65
CA LEU A 25 -15.39 24.00 -20.09
C LEU A 25 -16.32 24.89 -19.27
N GLU A 26 -17.59 24.49 -19.14
CA GLU A 26 -18.61 25.25 -18.44
C GLU A 26 -18.25 25.46 -16.96
N ASP A 27 -17.62 24.47 -16.31
CA ASP A 27 -17.16 24.64 -14.95
C ASP A 27 -15.93 25.56 -14.84
N LEU A 28 -14.94 25.40 -15.73
CA LEU A 28 -13.75 26.26 -15.75
C LEU A 28 -14.08 27.71 -16.08
N GLN A 29 -15.09 27.96 -16.91
CA GLN A 29 -15.53 29.30 -17.29
C GLN A 29 -16.08 30.13 -16.12
N LYS A 30 -16.42 29.49 -14.99
CA LYS A 30 -16.81 30.19 -13.76
C LYS A 30 -15.66 30.95 -13.11
N GLU A 31 -14.42 30.53 -13.38
CA GLU A 31 -13.21 31.04 -12.74
C GLU A 31 -12.27 31.75 -13.73
N ARG A 32 -12.30 31.38 -15.01
CA ARG A 32 -11.37 31.91 -16.03
C ARG A 32 -12.00 31.96 -17.42
N SER A 33 -11.60 32.92 -18.24
CA SER A 33 -11.92 32.90 -19.68
C SER A 33 -11.05 31.86 -20.37
N ILE A 34 -11.68 30.86 -21.00
CA ILE A 34 -11.00 29.78 -21.69
C ILE A 34 -11.82 29.29 -22.90
N ALA A 35 -11.13 28.95 -23.98
CA ALA A 35 -11.73 28.46 -25.21
C ALA A 35 -11.98 26.95 -25.16
N TYR A 36 -13.01 26.50 -25.89
CA TYR A 36 -13.36 25.07 -26.00
C TYR A 36 -12.19 24.22 -26.50
N THR A 37 -11.48 24.69 -27.54
CA THR A 37 -10.36 23.97 -28.13
C THR A 37 -9.20 23.81 -27.16
N THR A 38 -8.99 24.76 -26.26
CA THR A 38 -7.98 24.65 -25.20
C THR A 38 -8.30 23.49 -24.25
N VAL A 39 -9.56 23.41 -23.78
CA VAL A 39 -9.99 22.30 -22.90
C VAL A 39 -9.92 20.96 -23.63
N MET A 40 -10.33 20.92 -24.89
CA MET A 40 -10.23 19.74 -25.75
C MET A 40 -8.78 19.25 -25.86
N THR A 41 -7.84 20.14 -26.20
CA THR A 41 -6.42 19.79 -26.31
C THR A 41 -5.83 19.32 -24.98
N VAL A 42 -6.23 19.93 -23.86
CA VAL A 42 -5.77 19.50 -22.53
C VAL A 42 -6.26 18.09 -22.20
N LEU A 43 -7.54 17.79 -22.44
CA LEU A 43 -8.09 16.46 -22.24
C LEU A 43 -7.44 15.41 -23.16
N ASP A 44 -7.13 15.77 -24.41
CA ASP A 44 -6.42 14.89 -25.33
C ASP A 44 -4.97 14.64 -24.86
N ASN A 45 -4.25 15.68 -24.40
CA ASN A 45 -2.93 15.53 -23.81
C ASN A 45 -2.93 14.65 -22.54
N LEU A 46 -3.93 14.84 -21.68
CA LEU A 46 -4.12 14.00 -20.49
C LEU A 46 -4.39 12.55 -20.88
N HIS A 47 -5.15 12.33 -21.95
CA HIS A 47 -5.39 10.99 -22.49
C HIS A 47 -4.11 10.35 -23.02
N GLN A 48 -3.32 11.08 -23.82
CA GLN A 48 -2.03 10.60 -24.35
C GLN A 48 -1.03 10.25 -23.23
N LYS A 49 -1.07 10.99 -22.13
CA LYS A 49 -0.27 10.70 -20.92
C LYS A 49 -0.85 9.56 -20.06
N GLY A 50 -2.02 9.02 -20.40
CA GLY A 50 -2.67 7.93 -19.66
C GLY A 50 -3.41 8.37 -18.38
N TRP A 51 -3.61 9.67 -18.16
CA TRP A 51 -4.31 10.17 -16.96
C TRP A 51 -5.82 9.97 -17.02
N VAL A 52 -6.36 10.04 -18.23
CA VAL A 52 -7.78 9.80 -18.51
C VAL A 52 -7.91 8.76 -19.62
N ARG A 53 -8.90 7.90 -19.49
CA ARG A 53 -9.40 7.10 -20.62
C ARG A 53 -10.47 7.90 -21.34
N ARG A 54 -10.62 7.67 -22.65
CA ARG A 54 -11.71 8.26 -23.42
C ARG A 54 -12.53 7.18 -24.10
N GLU A 55 -13.84 7.42 -24.15
CA GLU A 55 -14.79 6.56 -24.85
C GLU A 55 -15.62 7.43 -25.81
N ALA A 56 -15.89 6.90 -27.01
CA ALA A 56 -16.68 7.61 -28.00
C ALA A 56 -18.17 7.58 -27.61
N GLU A 57 -18.82 8.73 -27.67
CA GLU A 57 -20.26 8.89 -27.45
C GLU A 57 -20.85 9.72 -28.59
N GLY A 58 -21.38 9.03 -29.60
CA GLY A 58 -21.90 9.67 -30.81
C GLY A 58 -20.81 10.43 -31.57
N ARG A 59 -20.87 11.77 -31.54
CA ARG A 59 -19.89 12.66 -32.19
C ARG A 59 -18.90 13.31 -31.21
N ALA A 60 -18.95 12.93 -29.95
CA ALA A 60 -18.10 13.47 -28.89
C ALA A 60 -17.33 12.35 -28.18
N TYR A 61 -16.38 12.73 -27.33
CA TYR A 61 -15.71 11.83 -26.40
C TYR A 61 -16.12 12.16 -24.96
N ARG A 62 -16.30 11.11 -24.16
CA ARG A 62 -16.29 11.20 -22.70
C ARG A 62 -14.93 10.79 -22.17
N TYR A 63 -14.47 11.49 -21.15
CA TYR A 63 -13.19 11.28 -20.48
C TYR A 63 -13.43 10.89 -19.03
N GLU A 64 -12.69 9.92 -18.54
CA GLU A 64 -12.76 9.47 -17.15
C GLU A 64 -11.35 9.27 -16.60
N ALA A 65 -11.13 9.65 -15.33
CA ALA A 65 -9.85 9.45 -14.68
C ALA A 65 -9.49 7.97 -14.57
N VAL A 66 -8.26 7.62 -14.91
CA VAL A 66 -7.73 6.24 -14.79
C VAL A 66 -7.42 5.90 -13.32
N SER A 67 -7.09 6.91 -12.52
CA SER A 67 -6.69 6.80 -11.12
C SER A 67 -7.45 7.81 -10.26
N THR A 68 -7.69 7.50 -8.99
CA THR A 68 -8.18 8.48 -8.02
C THR A 68 -7.12 9.55 -7.73
N ARG A 69 -7.54 10.70 -7.19
CA ARG A 69 -6.61 11.75 -6.74
C ARG A 69 -5.63 11.25 -5.67
N ALA A 70 -6.11 10.40 -4.76
CA ALA A 70 -5.30 9.81 -3.70
C ALA A 70 -4.23 8.85 -4.26
N ALA A 71 -4.61 7.96 -5.19
CA ALA A 71 -3.67 7.06 -5.84
C ALA A 71 -2.63 7.80 -6.68
N TYR A 72 -3.02 8.92 -7.32
CA TYR A 72 -2.07 9.80 -8.00
C TYR A 72 -1.07 10.43 -7.03
N ALA A 73 -1.54 11.02 -5.93
CA ALA A 73 -0.66 11.62 -4.92
C ALA A 73 0.33 10.58 -4.35
N ALA A 74 -0.14 9.36 -4.07
CA ALA A 74 0.71 8.27 -3.63
C ALA A 74 1.77 7.89 -4.68
N SER A 75 1.39 7.87 -5.96
CA SER A 75 2.34 7.58 -7.06
C SER A 75 3.43 8.66 -7.15
N LEU A 76 3.08 9.94 -7.01
CA LEU A 76 4.06 11.04 -6.99
C LEU A 76 5.03 10.94 -5.80
N MET A 77 4.51 10.60 -4.60
CA MET A 77 5.36 10.40 -3.42
C MET A 77 6.34 9.24 -3.64
N ASN A 78 5.87 8.14 -4.23
CA ASN A 78 6.70 6.97 -4.52
C ASN A 78 7.74 7.26 -5.62
N GLU A 79 7.37 8.01 -6.66
CA GLU A 79 8.29 8.41 -7.73
C GLU A 79 9.41 9.31 -7.18
N ALA A 80 9.06 10.35 -6.42
CA ALA A 80 10.03 11.24 -5.78
C ALA A 80 11.01 10.48 -4.87
N TRP A 81 10.51 9.48 -4.15
CA TRP A 81 11.34 8.58 -3.36
C TRP A 81 12.27 7.75 -4.26
N SER A 82 11.75 7.12 -5.31
CA SER A 82 12.52 6.24 -6.21
C SER A 82 13.67 6.95 -6.95
N GLN A 83 13.56 8.26 -7.14
CA GLN A 83 14.59 9.10 -7.76
C GLN A 83 15.70 9.52 -6.78
N SER A 84 15.56 9.23 -5.47
CA SER A 84 16.57 9.60 -4.48
C SER A 84 17.74 8.62 -4.46
N ASP A 85 18.96 9.15 -4.52
CA ASP A 85 20.19 8.37 -4.34
C ASP A 85 20.36 7.85 -2.89
N ASN A 86 19.61 8.41 -1.93
CA ASN A 86 19.57 7.96 -0.54
C ASN A 86 18.12 7.99 0.02
N PRO A 87 17.36 6.92 -0.23
CA PRO A 87 16.01 6.71 0.30
C PRO A 87 15.82 7.01 1.79
N ALA A 88 16.76 6.58 2.63
CA ALA A 88 16.66 6.74 4.08
C ALA A 88 16.81 8.20 4.50
N ALA A 89 17.73 8.94 3.88
CA ALA A 89 17.90 10.37 4.14
C ALA A 89 16.71 11.19 3.64
N ALA A 90 16.16 10.84 2.48
CA ALA A 90 14.97 11.50 1.93
C ALA A 90 13.76 11.36 2.88
N LEU A 91 13.56 10.18 3.47
CA LEU A 91 12.56 9.97 4.51
C LEU A 91 12.77 10.87 5.72
N VAL A 92 13.99 10.92 6.28
CA VAL A 92 14.28 11.76 7.45
C VAL A 92 13.97 13.22 7.16
N ALA A 93 14.39 13.73 5.99
CA ALA A 93 14.08 15.09 5.56
C ALA A 93 12.57 15.31 5.41
N PHE A 94 11.85 14.36 4.80
CA PHE A 94 10.40 14.41 4.63
C PHE A 94 9.66 14.49 5.97
N PHE A 95 10.00 13.64 6.94
CA PHE A 95 9.44 13.70 8.30
C PHE A 95 9.77 15.02 9.01
N GLY A 96 10.94 15.59 8.75
CA GLY A 96 11.34 16.91 9.24
C GLY A 96 10.48 18.06 8.69
N MET A 97 10.01 17.95 7.44
CA MET A 97 9.16 18.96 6.79
C MET A 97 7.67 18.85 7.17
N MET A 98 7.23 17.73 7.75
CA MET A 98 5.83 17.52 8.14
C MET A 98 5.41 18.34 9.37
N SER A 99 4.16 18.79 9.38
CA SER A 99 3.50 19.25 10.60
C SER A 99 3.19 18.07 11.54
N GLU A 100 2.88 18.37 12.81
CA GLU A 100 2.53 17.31 13.77
C GLU A 100 1.25 16.56 13.36
N GLU A 101 0.23 17.29 12.90
CA GLU A 101 -1.01 16.71 12.36
C GLU A 101 -0.75 15.76 11.17
N GLN A 102 0.19 16.10 10.29
CA GLN A 102 0.58 15.25 9.16
C GLN A 102 1.28 13.97 9.64
N ARG A 103 2.12 14.06 10.67
CA ARG A 103 2.78 12.89 11.28
C ARG A 103 1.78 11.97 11.99
N GLU A 104 0.79 12.53 12.67
CA GLU A 104 -0.30 11.77 13.30
C GLU A 104 -1.13 11.03 12.24
N THR A 105 -1.55 11.74 11.19
CA THR A 105 -2.27 11.16 10.06
C THR A 105 -1.49 10.00 9.42
N LEU A 106 -0.18 10.17 9.22
CA LEU A 106 0.68 9.12 8.67
C LEU A 106 0.77 7.91 9.61
N ARG A 107 0.92 8.15 10.92
CA ARG A 107 0.95 7.07 11.93
C ARG A 107 -0.33 6.23 11.90
N ASP A 108 -1.47 6.89 11.80
CA ASP A 108 -2.76 6.22 11.70
C ASP A 108 -2.90 5.47 10.38
N ALA A 109 -2.47 6.06 9.26
CA ALA A 109 -2.45 5.38 7.96
C ALA A 109 -1.57 4.11 7.97
N VAL A 110 -0.38 4.16 8.58
CA VAL A 110 0.50 2.98 8.73
C VAL A 110 -0.17 1.90 9.58
N ARG A 111 -0.85 2.27 10.67
CA ARG A 111 -1.61 1.31 11.50
C ARG A 111 -2.72 0.63 10.69
N ILE A 112 -3.45 1.40 9.88
CA ILE A 112 -4.52 0.85 9.02
C ILE A 112 -3.96 -0.15 8.01
N VAL A 113 -2.79 0.13 7.41
CA VAL A 113 -2.14 -0.76 6.44
C VAL A 113 -1.54 -2.01 7.10
N GLN A 114 -1.09 -1.93 8.36
CA GLN A 114 -0.52 -3.08 9.08
C GLN A 114 -1.58 -4.05 9.65
N GLY A 115 -2.85 -3.64 9.76
CA GLY A 115 -3.94 -4.47 10.31
C GLY A 115 -3.71 -4.88 11.79
N PRO A 116 -4.69 -5.59 12.42
CA PRO A 116 -4.55 -6.05 13.81
C PRO A 116 -3.61 -7.27 14.00
N GLU A 117 -2.86 -7.73 12.99
CA GLU A 117 -2.04 -8.95 13.07
C GLU A 117 -0.56 -8.66 12.77
N THR A 118 0.13 -8.07 13.75
CA THR A 118 1.55 -8.38 13.99
C THR A 118 1.91 -8.29 15.48
N GLN A 119 0.99 -8.70 16.37
CA GLN A 119 1.44 -9.25 17.64
C GLN A 119 1.79 -10.71 17.38
N LYS A 120 3.05 -10.96 17.03
CA LYS A 120 3.63 -12.28 17.32
C LYS A 120 3.44 -12.46 18.84
N PRO A 121 2.71 -13.47 19.34
CA PRO A 121 2.63 -13.69 20.77
C PRO A 121 4.02 -14.17 21.20
N THR A 122 4.88 -13.24 21.61
CA THR A 122 6.00 -13.55 22.49
C THR A 122 5.40 -13.76 23.87
N GLY A 123 4.70 -14.88 24.04
CA GLY A 123 4.52 -15.45 25.36
C GLY A 123 5.89 -15.95 25.82
N PRO A 124 6.34 -15.63 27.04
CA PRO A 124 7.56 -16.23 27.57
C PRO A 124 7.38 -17.74 27.55
N SER A 125 8.23 -18.42 26.79
CA SER A 125 8.43 -19.87 26.89
C SER A 125 8.60 -20.17 28.37
N GLU A 126 7.63 -20.90 28.93
CA GLU A 126 7.69 -21.43 30.28
C GLU A 126 9.09 -21.99 30.54
N LEU A 127 9.77 -21.35 31.48
CA LEU A 127 10.75 -21.99 32.33
C LEU A 127 10.03 -23.14 33.06
N ALA A 128 9.93 -24.29 32.42
CA ALA A 128 9.79 -25.56 33.13
C ALA A 128 11.20 -26.02 33.50
N GLU A 129 11.45 -26.00 34.80
CA GLU A 129 12.70 -26.28 35.51
C GLU A 129 13.37 -27.62 35.13
N PRO A 130 14.69 -27.75 35.35
CA PRO A 130 15.40 -29.00 35.16
C PRO A 130 15.04 -30.00 36.26
N THR A 131 14.30 -31.06 35.95
CA THR A 131 14.13 -32.19 36.88
C THR A 131 15.44 -32.96 37.00
N GLN A 132 16.06 -32.87 38.18
CA GLN A 132 17.24 -33.62 38.56
C GLN A 132 16.90 -35.11 38.76
N ARG A 133 17.60 -35.95 37.99
CA ARG A 133 18.24 -37.24 38.32
C ARG A 133 17.78 -37.97 39.61
N THR A 134 17.24 -39.18 39.44
CA THR A 134 17.37 -40.27 40.42
C THR A 134 17.87 -41.54 39.70
N GLU A 135 18.88 -42.16 40.28
CA GLU A 135 19.70 -43.28 39.78
C GLU A 135 18.93 -44.58 39.46
N PRO A 136 19.48 -45.47 38.62
CA PRO A 136 18.96 -46.82 38.44
C PRO A 136 19.49 -47.75 39.54
N ALA A 137 18.59 -48.28 40.38
CA ALA A 137 18.89 -49.37 41.30
C ALA A 137 18.76 -50.72 40.58
N GLU A 138 19.85 -51.49 40.61
CA GLU A 138 19.96 -52.86 40.10
C GLU A 138 18.90 -53.81 40.69
N PRO A 139 18.35 -54.75 39.91
CA PRO A 139 17.58 -55.86 40.46
C PRO A 139 18.51 -56.95 41.02
N PRO A 140 18.18 -57.59 42.15
CA PRO A 140 19.01 -58.65 42.70
C PRO A 140 18.91 -59.93 41.87
N GLU A 141 20.05 -60.61 41.76
CA GLU A 141 20.22 -61.97 41.27
C GLU A 141 19.27 -62.95 41.97
N ASN A 142 18.62 -63.82 41.20
CA ASN A 142 18.04 -65.07 41.70
C ASN A 142 18.77 -66.23 41.03
N PRO A 143 19.29 -67.21 41.77
CA PRO A 143 20.25 -68.16 41.24
C PRO A 143 19.57 -69.32 40.51
N ALA A 144 20.28 -69.80 39.50
CA ALA A 144 20.39 -71.19 39.07
C ALA A 144 19.10 -72.04 38.98
N SER A 145 18.73 -72.34 37.74
CA SER A 145 18.48 -73.74 37.35
C SER A 145 18.89 -73.92 35.90
N ALA A 146 20.13 -74.39 35.74
CA ALA A 146 20.65 -74.92 34.50
C ALA A 146 20.08 -76.33 34.26
N GLN A 147 19.76 -76.61 33.00
CA GLN A 147 20.07 -77.82 32.24
C GLN A 147 18.88 -78.35 31.44
N ASP A 148 18.98 -78.11 30.14
CA ASP A 148 18.59 -79.06 29.11
C ASP A 148 19.90 -79.63 28.53
N PRO A 149 20.03 -80.96 28.40
CA PRO A 149 20.77 -81.50 27.28
C PRO A 149 19.89 -82.48 26.49
N GLY A 150 19.81 -82.23 25.18
CA GLY A 150 19.02 -83.02 24.26
C GLY A 150 19.53 -84.45 24.04
N GLY A 151 18.71 -85.22 23.31
CA GLY A 151 19.11 -86.52 22.80
C GLY A 151 17.96 -87.28 22.14
N ARG A 152 18.01 -87.32 20.80
CA ARG A 152 17.51 -88.32 19.85
C ARG A 152 16.16 -89.02 20.09
#